data_AF-K1T9C0-F1
#
_entry.id   AF-K1T9C0-F1
#
_cell.length_a   1.000
_cell.length_b   1.000
_cell.length_c   1.000
_cell.angle_alpha   90.00
_cell.angle_beta   90.00
_cell.angle_gamma   90.00
#
_symmetry.space_group_name_H-M   'P 1'
#
loop_
_entity.id
_entity.type
_entity.pdbx_description
1 polymer ?
#
loop_
_entity_poly.entity_id
_entity_poly.type
_entity_poly.pdbx_seq_one_letter_code
_entity_poly.pdbx_strand_id
1 'polypeptide(L)'
;EFSINSHNIVGTFNWSTNFNISFSDNRVLALSDLSNQLVAYSGIVSTISRVGGRIGQFYGMVQDGIYVNQSDYDQSPKAVDSQVGTIKFHDVNDDKQITYGDDESGDKAEIGNPLPKFTFGLTNNFEYKNFDLTIVATGTYGNKIAAAVEQGMANLDGPFNVMKEVKDRWRSPDNPGAGLYGKTTGGTSR
;
A
#
# COMPACT_ATOMS: atom_id res chain seq x y z
N GLU A 1 -8.18 23.42 6.17
CA GLU A 1 -9.52 22.96 5.77
C GLU A 1 -10.18 24.03 4.90
N PHE A 2 -11.19 23.65 4.13
CA PHE A 2 -11.97 24.57 3.31
C PHE A 2 -13.41 24.05 3.21
N SER A 3 -14.38 24.96 3.27
CA SER A 3 -15.79 24.62 3.24
C SER A 3 -16.57 25.59 2.38
N ILE A 4 -17.53 25.07 1.62
CA ILE A 4 -18.50 25.83 0.82
C ILE A 4 -19.90 25.45 1.29
N ASN A 5 -20.72 26.47 1.55
CA ASN A 5 -22.16 26.33 1.64
C ASN A 5 -22.79 27.21 0.56
N SER A 6 -23.67 26.63 -0.24
CA SER A 6 -24.33 27.31 -1.36
C SER A 6 -25.81 26.98 -1.40
N HIS A 7 -26.62 27.99 -1.71
CA HIS A 7 -28.01 27.83 -2.12
C HIS A 7 -28.05 28.00 -3.63
N ASN A 8 -27.99 26.88 -4.35
CA ASN A 8 -27.82 26.88 -5.81
C ASN A 8 -29.11 27.32 -6.53
N ILE A 9 -30.26 26.90 -6.01
CA ILE A 9 -31.59 27.26 -6.51
C ILE A 9 -32.49 27.53 -5.30
N VAL A 10 -33.25 28.64 -5.35
CA VAL A 10 -34.26 29.00 -4.34
C VAL A 10 -35.58 29.29 -5.05
N GLY A 11 -36.64 28.56 -4.69
CA GLY A 11 -37.96 28.68 -5.33
C GLY A 11 -38.86 27.47 -5.11
N THR A 12 -39.64 27.09 -6.13
CA THR A 12 -40.48 25.87 -6.08
C THR A 12 -39.64 24.59 -5.96
N PHE A 13 -38.45 24.63 -6.55
CA PHE A 13 -37.38 23.67 -6.33
C PHE A 13 -36.28 24.38 -5.55
N ASN A 14 -35.90 23.86 -4.39
CA ASN A 14 -34.75 24.33 -3.64
C ASN A 14 -33.62 23.31 -3.76
N TRP A 15 -32.41 23.80 -4.00
CA TRP A 15 -31.21 22.98 -3.99
C TRP A 15 -30.12 23.69 -3.21
N SER A 16 -29.64 23.05 -2.14
CA SER A 16 -28.45 23.50 -1.41
C SER A 16 -27.33 22.47 -1.49
N THR A 17 -26.09 22.97 -1.49
CA THR A 17 -24.88 22.15 -1.41
C THR A 17 -24.07 22.58 -0.21
N ASN A 18 -23.63 21.61 0.58
CA ASN A 18 -22.60 21.77 1.60
C ASN A 18 -21.42 20.87 1.22
N PHE A 19 -20.24 21.47 1.06
CA PHE A 19 -19.01 20.76 0.75
C PHE A 19 -17.95 21.16 1.77
N ASN A 20 -17.17 20.18 2.24
CA ASN A 20 -15.98 20.42 3.05
C ASN A 20 -14.82 19.53 2.57
N ILE A 21 -13.61 20.04 2.71
CA ILE A 21 -12.37 19.32 2.44
C ILE A 21 -11.30 19.68 3.48
N SER A 22 -10.64 18.66 4.00
CA SER A 22 -9.61 18.80 5.02
C SER A 22 -8.32 18.13 4.58
N PHE A 23 -7.21 18.83 4.79
CA PHE A 23 -5.86 18.36 4.51
C PHE A 23 -5.16 18.17 5.85
N SER A 24 -4.52 17.03 6.05
CA SER A 24 -3.76 16.73 7.26
C SER A 24 -2.35 16.30 6.87
N ASP A 25 -1.37 16.99 7.41
CA ASP A 25 0.03 16.68 7.22
C ASP A 25 0.73 16.63 8.58
N ASN A 26 1.61 15.65 8.77
CA ASN A 26 2.42 15.51 9.96
C ASN A 26 3.87 15.27 9.59
N ARG A 27 4.75 15.64 10.51
CA ARG A 27 6.18 15.46 10.35
C ARG A 27 6.82 15.09 11.67
N VAL A 28 7.68 14.08 11.64
CA VAL A 28 8.51 13.71 12.79
C VAL A 28 9.62 14.76 12.91
N LEU A 29 9.58 15.56 13.96
CA LEU A 29 10.57 16.62 14.19
C LEU A 29 11.81 16.10 14.90
N ALA A 30 11.64 15.20 15.87
CA ALA A 30 12.70 14.58 16.62
C ALA A 30 12.24 13.21 17.14
N LEU A 31 13.21 12.33 17.38
CA LEU A 31 13.08 11.08 18.12
C LEU A 31 14.15 11.08 19.24
N SER A 32 14.41 9.94 19.87
CA SER A 32 15.46 9.86 20.89
C SER A 32 16.86 10.07 20.29
N ASP A 33 17.82 10.47 21.11
CA ASP A 33 19.22 10.68 20.69
C ASP A 33 19.91 9.38 20.19
N LEU A 34 19.28 8.22 20.41
CA LEU A 34 19.82 6.90 20.04
C LEU A 34 19.36 6.42 18.66
N SER A 35 18.30 7.01 18.08
CA SER A 35 17.78 6.59 16.77
C SER A 35 17.00 7.70 16.07
N ASN A 36 17.24 7.86 14.77
CA ASN A 36 16.48 8.77 13.90
C ASN A 36 15.20 8.12 13.31
N GLN A 37 14.93 6.86 13.66
CA GLN A 37 13.76 6.11 13.20
C GLN A 37 13.13 5.24 14.29
N LEU A 38 11.82 5.06 14.18
CA LEU A 38 11.03 4.17 15.02
C LEU A 38 10.24 3.23 14.12
N VAL A 39 10.53 1.93 14.22
CA VAL A 39 9.79 0.87 13.53
C VAL A 39 8.79 0.25 14.50
N ALA A 40 7.55 0.08 14.06
CA ALA A 40 6.47 -0.54 14.83
C ALA A 40 5.84 -1.66 14.01
N TYR A 41 5.59 -2.80 14.67
CA TYR A 41 5.04 -4.01 14.05
C TYR A 41 3.66 -4.30 14.62
N SER A 42 2.72 -4.63 13.74
CA SER A 42 1.38 -5.09 14.11
C SER A 42 0.99 -6.26 13.22
N GLY A 43 1.21 -7.47 13.75
CA GLY A 43 1.05 -8.70 12.97
C GLY A 43 1.95 -8.69 11.74
N ILE A 44 1.35 -8.63 10.56
CA ILE A 44 2.04 -8.69 9.27
C ILE A 44 2.30 -7.32 8.65
N VAL A 45 1.82 -6.27 9.29
CA VAL A 45 2.01 -4.88 8.86
C VAL A 45 3.10 -4.25 9.71
N SER A 46 4.11 -3.69 9.05
CA SER A 46 5.15 -2.89 9.70
C SER A 46 5.02 -1.44 9.27
N THR A 47 5.33 -0.53 10.19
CA THR A 47 5.35 0.90 9.92
C THR A 47 6.63 1.53 10.43
N ILE A 48 7.04 2.63 9.81
CA ILE A 48 8.21 3.41 10.19
C ILE A 48 7.83 4.88 10.36
N SER A 49 8.42 5.51 11.38
CA SER A 49 8.43 6.96 11.55
C SER A 49 9.88 7.40 11.61
N ARG A 50 10.32 8.22 10.65
CA ARG A 50 11.71 8.71 10.55
C ARG A 50 11.74 10.23 10.68
N VAL A 51 12.73 10.77 11.38
CA VAL A 51 12.93 12.23 11.50
C VAL A 51 12.97 12.86 10.11
N GLY A 52 12.18 13.92 9.93
CA GLY A 52 11.99 14.58 8.63
C GLY A 52 10.88 13.98 7.76
N GLY A 53 10.47 12.74 8.02
CA GLY A 53 9.37 12.04 7.35
C GLY A 53 8.03 12.16 8.08
N ARG A 54 7.03 11.45 7.55
CA ARG A 54 5.69 11.35 8.14
C ARG A 54 5.65 10.25 9.20
N ILE A 55 4.67 10.34 10.09
CA ILE A 55 4.44 9.32 11.12
C ILE A 55 3.79 8.09 10.50
N GLY A 56 4.29 6.91 10.86
CA GLY A 56 3.64 5.62 10.62
C GLY A 56 3.46 5.26 9.14
N GLN A 57 4.46 5.53 8.31
CA GLN A 57 4.46 5.05 6.91
C GLN A 57 4.56 3.53 6.88
N PHE A 58 3.88 2.85 5.97
CA PHE A 58 4.10 1.42 5.75
C PHE A 58 5.55 1.16 5.38
N TYR A 59 6.13 0.15 6.01
CA TYR A 59 7.54 -0.22 5.86
C TYR A 59 7.66 -1.69 5.51
N GLY A 60 8.40 -2.00 4.44
CA GLY A 60 8.53 -3.37 3.97
C GLY A 60 9.41 -3.48 2.73
N MET A 61 9.58 -4.72 2.26
CA MET A 61 10.33 -4.99 1.03
C MET A 61 9.56 -4.47 -0.18
N VAL A 62 10.28 -3.95 -1.17
CA VAL A 62 9.69 -3.53 -2.44
C VAL A 62 9.81 -4.67 -3.44
N GLN A 63 8.69 -5.23 -3.88
CA GLN A 63 8.70 -6.25 -4.93
C GLN A 63 9.14 -5.64 -6.27
N ASP A 64 10.16 -6.25 -6.87
CA ASP A 64 10.73 -5.91 -8.18
C ASP A 64 10.59 -7.12 -9.13
N GLY A 65 9.39 -7.69 -9.17
CA GLY A 65 9.04 -8.82 -10.03
C GLY A 65 9.43 -10.19 -9.47
N ILE A 66 9.87 -11.08 -10.38
CA ILE A 66 10.22 -12.47 -10.12
C ILE A 66 11.48 -12.79 -10.91
N TYR A 67 12.40 -13.59 -10.36
CA TYR A 67 13.54 -14.09 -11.11
C TYR A 67 13.09 -15.02 -12.24
N VAL A 68 13.03 -14.51 -13.48
CA VAL A 68 12.34 -15.20 -14.58
C VAL A 68 13.08 -16.44 -15.08
N ASN A 69 14.41 -16.42 -15.06
CA ASN A 69 15.30 -17.48 -15.51
C ASN A 69 16.66 -17.40 -14.80
N GLN A 70 17.56 -18.33 -15.11
CA GLN A 70 18.87 -18.42 -14.46
C GLN A 70 19.75 -17.19 -14.70
N SER A 71 19.73 -16.62 -15.91
CA SER A 71 20.53 -15.42 -16.23
C SER A 71 20.09 -14.21 -15.40
N ASP A 72 18.78 -14.01 -15.25
CA ASP A 72 18.22 -12.95 -14.40
C ASP A 72 18.58 -13.17 -12.93
N TYR A 73 18.44 -14.41 -12.43
CA TYR A 73 18.83 -14.78 -11.07
C TYR A 73 20.33 -14.57 -10.79
N ASP A 74 21.21 -14.86 -11.75
CA ASP A 74 22.66 -14.75 -11.57
C ASP A 74 23.12 -13.29 -11.57
N GLN A 75 22.43 -12.42 -12.30
CA GLN A 75 22.78 -11.00 -12.45
C GLN A 75 22.11 -10.08 -11.43
N SER A 76 21.08 -10.58 -10.73
CA SER A 76 20.29 -9.78 -9.79
C SER A 76 20.77 -9.91 -8.34
N PRO A 77 20.58 -8.86 -7.53
CA PRO A 77 20.63 -8.96 -6.06
C PRO A 77 19.67 -10.04 -5.59
N LYS A 78 20.03 -10.74 -4.51
CA LYS A 78 19.27 -11.90 -4.03
C LYS A 78 19.44 -12.15 -2.55
N ALA A 79 18.40 -12.73 -1.94
CA ALA A 79 18.46 -13.25 -0.59
C ALA A 79 18.99 -14.70 -0.61
N VAL A 80 19.41 -15.19 0.55
CA VAL A 80 19.96 -16.56 0.72
C VAL A 80 19.01 -17.65 0.20
N ASP A 81 17.70 -17.43 0.29
CA ASP A 81 16.65 -18.37 -0.12
C ASP A 81 16.06 -18.09 -1.52
N SER A 82 16.54 -17.05 -2.21
CA SER A 82 16.08 -16.73 -3.56
C SER A 82 16.46 -17.81 -4.57
N GLN A 83 15.54 -18.07 -5.50
CA GLN A 83 15.69 -19.03 -6.60
C GLN A 83 14.95 -18.52 -7.84
N VAL A 84 15.24 -19.08 -9.01
CA VAL A 84 14.41 -18.87 -10.20
C VAL A 84 12.92 -19.17 -9.86
N GLY A 85 12.04 -18.23 -10.20
CA GLY A 85 10.61 -18.27 -9.90
C GLY A 85 10.20 -17.74 -8.52
N THR A 86 11.13 -17.29 -7.68
CA THR A 86 10.82 -16.57 -6.42
C THR A 86 10.61 -15.08 -6.66
N ILE A 87 9.92 -14.41 -5.73
CA ILE A 87 9.79 -12.95 -5.72
C ILE A 87 11.19 -12.32 -5.66
N LYS A 88 11.41 -11.35 -6.55
CA LYS A 88 12.60 -10.51 -6.55
C LYS A 88 12.26 -9.24 -5.79
N PHE A 89 13.16 -8.81 -4.90
CA PHE A 89 13.01 -7.57 -4.15
C PHE A 89 14.01 -6.55 -4.68
N HIS A 90 13.65 -5.28 -4.56
CA HIS A 90 14.55 -4.17 -4.85
C HIS A 90 15.66 -4.12 -3.80
N ASP A 91 16.89 -4.02 -4.26
CA ASP A 91 18.07 -3.73 -3.45
C ASP A 91 18.08 -2.22 -3.18
N VAL A 92 17.79 -1.83 -1.94
CA VAL A 92 17.60 -0.43 -1.55
C VAL A 92 18.93 0.22 -1.15
N ASN A 93 19.88 -0.60 -0.69
CA ASN A 93 21.18 -0.13 -0.20
C ASN A 93 22.31 -0.25 -1.25
N ASP A 94 22.02 -0.83 -2.42
CA ASP A 94 22.91 -1.06 -3.56
C ASP A 94 24.13 -1.97 -3.25
N ASP A 95 24.02 -2.88 -2.27
CA ASP A 95 25.10 -3.77 -1.85
C ASP A 95 25.14 -5.13 -2.59
N LYS A 96 24.19 -5.34 -3.51
CA LYS A 96 23.98 -6.54 -4.33
C LYS A 96 23.49 -7.77 -3.56
N GLN A 97 23.05 -7.60 -2.33
CA GLN A 97 22.40 -8.63 -1.53
C GLN A 97 21.01 -8.14 -1.13
N ILE A 98 20.11 -9.07 -0.82
CA ILE A 98 18.80 -8.73 -0.26
C ILE A 98 18.76 -9.18 1.18
N THR A 99 18.51 -8.23 2.08
CA THR A 99 18.45 -8.43 3.52
C THR A 99 17.16 -7.85 4.10
N TYR A 100 16.58 -8.56 5.07
CA TYR A 100 15.27 -8.21 5.65
C TYR A 100 15.40 -7.37 6.94
N GLY A 101 16.57 -6.76 7.16
CA GLY A 101 16.86 -5.91 8.31
C GLY A 101 15.99 -4.66 8.33
N ASP A 102 15.83 -4.10 9.53
CA ASP A 102 15.12 -2.83 9.73
C ASP A 102 16.08 -1.64 9.92
N ASP A 103 17.38 -1.91 9.97
CA ASP A 103 18.45 -0.93 10.04
C ASP A 103 18.88 -0.45 8.63
N GLU A 104 19.89 0.43 8.59
CA GLU A 104 20.42 0.97 7.34
C GLU A 104 21.10 -0.08 6.45
N SER A 105 21.38 -1.28 6.98
CA SER A 105 21.89 -2.40 6.19
C SER A 105 20.78 -3.21 5.52
N GLY A 106 19.51 -3.01 5.92
CA GLY A 106 18.34 -3.69 5.38
C GLY A 106 17.80 -3.10 4.08
N ASP A 107 17.02 -3.90 3.34
CA ASP A 107 16.39 -3.51 2.07
C ASP A 107 14.91 -3.16 2.16
N LYS A 108 14.42 -2.87 3.38
CA LYS A 108 13.06 -2.37 3.55
C LYS A 108 13.01 -0.88 3.23
N ALA A 109 11.91 -0.45 2.62
CA ALA A 109 11.65 0.94 2.28
C ALA A 109 10.26 1.38 2.74
N GLU A 110 10.04 2.70 2.71
CA GLU A 110 8.71 3.29 2.87
C GLU A 110 7.86 2.97 1.63
N ILE A 111 6.89 2.06 1.77
CA ILE A 111 6.06 1.55 0.66
C ILE A 111 4.69 2.23 0.55
N GLY A 112 4.35 3.11 1.48
CA GLY A 112 3.10 3.85 1.40
C GLY A 112 2.70 4.62 2.66
N ASN A 113 1.83 5.61 2.49
CA ASN A 113 1.29 6.37 3.60
C ASN A 113 -0.15 5.94 3.92
N PRO A 114 -0.47 5.43 5.13
CA PRO A 114 -1.86 5.14 5.50
C PRO A 114 -2.71 6.40 5.71
N LEU A 115 -2.08 7.56 5.90
CA LEU A 115 -2.77 8.82 6.10
C LEU A 115 -3.16 9.46 4.76
N PRO A 116 -4.42 9.90 4.59
CA PRO A 116 -4.87 10.47 3.33
C PRO A 116 -4.27 11.85 3.10
N LYS A 117 -4.09 12.21 1.83
CA LYS A 117 -3.70 13.57 1.44
C LYS A 117 -4.82 14.57 1.75
N PHE A 118 -6.07 14.14 1.60
CA PHE A 118 -7.23 14.89 2.03
C PHE A 118 -8.43 13.98 2.30
N THR A 119 -9.35 14.48 3.11
CA THR A 119 -10.69 13.94 3.32
C THR A 119 -11.71 14.96 2.85
N PHE A 120 -12.86 14.51 2.36
CA PHE A 120 -13.92 15.42 1.93
C PHE A 120 -15.30 14.88 2.27
N GLY A 121 -16.26 15.79 2.37
CA GLY A 121 -17.67 15.53 2.52
C GLY A 121 -18.48 16.43 1.59
N LEU A 122 -19.53 15.87 1.00
CA LEU A 122 -20.47 16.57 0.13
C LEU A 122 -21.89 16.16 0.52
N THR A 123 -22.71 17.14 0.84
CA THR A 123 -24.15 16.97 1.06
C THR A 123 -24.90 17.85 0.06
N ASN A 124 -25.82 17.24 -0.68
CA ASN A 124 -26.78 17.96 -1.52
C ASN A 124 -28.19 17.71 -0.99
N ASN A 125 -28.92 18.78 -0.71
CA ASN A 125 -30.32 18.71 -0.33
C ASN A 125 -31.17 19.28 -1.47
N PHE A 126 -32.17 18.52 -1.88
CA PHE A 126 -33.11 18.88 -2.91
C PHE A 126 -34.52 18.85 -2.31
N GLU A 127 -35.26 19.92 -2.50
CA GLU A 127 -36.66 20.01 -2.06
C GLU A 127 -37.52 20.47 -3.23
N TYR A 128 -38.63 19.78 -3.46
CA TYR A 128 -39.62 20.15 -4.47
C TYR A 128 -41.02 19.92 -3.92
N LYS A 129 -41.74 21.01 -3.61
CA LYS A 129 -43.07 20.96 -2.99
C LYS A 129 -43.08 20.11 -1.71
N ASN A 130 -43.61 18.89 -1.78
CA ASN A 130 -43.77 17.95 -0.66
C ASN A 130 -42.77 16.78 -0.73
N PHE A 131 -41.78 16.86 -1.61
CA PHE A 131 -40.75 15.85 -1.77
C PHE A 131 -39.39 16.43 -1.39
N ASP A 132 -38.63 15.67 -0.59
CA ASP A 132 -37.25 15.95 -0.25
C ASP A 132 -36.33 14.78 -0.62
N LEU A 133 -35.10 15.10 -0.99
CA LEU A 133 -34.02 14.14 -1.24
C LEU A 133 -32.71 14.72 -0.72
N THR A 134 -32.01 13.93 0.08
CA THR A 134 -30.66 14.25 0.53
C THR A 134 -29.67 13.22 0.00
N ILE A 135 -28.59 13.70 -0.62
CA ILE A 135 -27.46 12.88 -1.07
C ILE A 135 -26.24 13.26 -0.25
N VAL A 136 -25.63 12.27 0.41
CA VAL A 136 -24.40 12.45 1.19
C VAL A 136 -23.29 11.58 0.58
N ALA A 137 -22.13 12.18 0.36
CA ALA A 137 -20.91 11.50 -0.04
C ALA A 137 -19.76 11.92 0.89
N THR A 138 -18.99 10.94 1.35
CA THR A 138 -17.77 11.18 2.13
C THR A 138 -16.63 10.35 1.54
N GLY A 139 -15.41 10.84 1.66
CA GLY A 139 -14.27 10.17 1.06
C GLY A 139 -12.93 10.60 1.60
N THR A 140 -11.94 9.75 1.32
CA THR A 140 -10.53 10.01 1.57
C THR A 140 -9.75 9.73 0.28
N TYR A 141 -8.66 10.45 0.06
CA TYR A 141 -7.86 10.29 -1.14
C TYR A 141 -6.36 10.28 -0.84
N GLY A 142 -5.64 9.42 -1.55
CA GLY A 142 -4.18 9.38 -1.56
C GLY A 142 -3.55 8.55 -0.44
N ASN A 143 -4.34 8.00 0.50
CA ASN A 143 -3.86 7.00 1.43
C ASN A 143 -3.62 5.65 0.72
N LYS A 144 -2.75 4.85 1.31
CA LYS A 144 -2.50 3.46 0.96
C LYS A 144 -3.21 2.55 1.94
N ILE A 145 -3.54 1.35 1.48
CA ILE A 145 -4.20 0.33 2.28
C ILE A 145 -3.31 -0.91 2.24
N ALA A 146 -2.97 -1.44 3.41
CA ALA A 146 -2.36 -2.76 3.51
C ALA A 146 -3.47 -3.81 3.40
N ALA A 147 -3.51 -4.53 2.27
CA ALA A 147 -4.47 -5.60 2.03
C ALA A 147 -4.03 -6.90 2.74
N ALA A 148 -4.05 -6.90 4.07
CA ALA A 148 -3.54 -8.00 4.89
C ALA A 148 -4.15 -9.38 4.54
N VAL A 149 -5.37 -9.40 4.00
CA VAL A 149 -6.04 -10.62 3.55
C VAL A 149 -5.30 -11.33 2.40
N GLU A 150 -4.56 -10.59 1.57
CA GLU A 150 -3.82 -11.16 0.44
C GLU A 150 -2.73 -12.12 0.90
N GLN A 151 -2.15 -11.93 2.09
CA GLN A 151 -1.16 -12.87 2.62
C GLN A 151 -1.71 -14.30 2.73
N GLY A 152 -2.98 -14.45 3.15
CA GLY A 152 -3.65 -15.74 3.20
C GLY A 152 -4.12 -16.20 1.83
N MET A 153 -4.70 -15.30 1.04
CA MET A 153 -5.32 -15.64 -0.24
C MET A 153 -4.33 -15.74 -1.41
N ALA A 154 -3.07 -15.34 -1.24
CA ALA A 154 -1.98 -15.55 -2.20
C ALA A 154 -1.02 -16.67 -1.77
N ASN A 155 -1.29 -17.34 -0.64
CA ASN A 155 -0.39 -18.36 -0.11
C ASN A 155 -0.38 -19.61 -1.00
N LEU A 156 0.79 -19.94 -1.53
CA LEU A 156 1.01 -21.06 -2.44
C LEU A 156 1.66 -22.28 -1.79
N ASP A 157 1.89 -22.23 -0.46
CA ASP A 157 2.62 -23.25 0.28
C ASP A 157 1.70 -24.39 0.78
N GLY A 158 0.39 -24.30 0.56
CA GLY A 158 -0.59 -25.30 0.98
C GLY A 158 -1.85 -25.40 0.09
N PRO A 159 -2.74 -26.38 0.33
CA PRO A 159 -3.94 -26.61 -0.47
C PRO A 159 -5.09 -25.66 -0.08
N PHE A 160 -4.84 -24.35 -0.15
CA PHE A 160 -5.82 -23.32 0.19
C PHE A 160 -6.56 -22.83 -1.04
N ASN A 161 -7.75 -22.26 -0.82
CA ASN A 161 -8.38 -21.42 -1.84
C ASN A 161 -7.59 -20.11 -1.95
N VAL A 162 -7.21 -19.77 -3.17
CA VAL A 162 -6.39 -18.60 -3.48
C VAL A 162 -7.12 -17.65 -4.43
N MET A 163 -6.62 -16.43 -4.54
CA MET A 163 -7.08 -15.43 -5.51
C MET A 163 -7.00 -15.98 -6.93
N LYS A 164 -7.94 -15.57 -7.79
CA LYS A 164 -8.01 -16.05 -9.18
C LYS A 164 -6.74 -15.71 -9.95
N GLU A 165 -6.12 -14.58 -9.65
CA GLU A 165 -4.93 -14.01 -10.25
C GLU A 165 -3.70 -14.89 -10.04
N VAL A 166 -3.70 -15.74 -9.01
CA VAL A 166 -2.63 -16.72 -8.74
C VAL A 166 -2.52 -17.76 -9.86
N LYS A 167 -3.56 -17.92 -10.69
CA LYS A 167 -3.46 -18.71 -11.93
C LYS A 167 -2.39 -18.15 -12.88
N ASP A 168 -2.02 -16.87 -12.79
CA ASP A 168 -1.03 -16.20 -13.62
C ASP A 168 0.34 -16.13 -12.92
N ARG A 169 0.58 -17.00 -11.92
CA ARG A 169 1.89 -17.15 -11.28
C ARG A 169 2.97 -17.68 -12.22
N TRP A 170 4.22 -17.49 -11.81
CA TRP A 170 5.37 -18.10 -12.46
C TRP A 170 5.32 -19.63 -12.37
N ARG A 171 5.60 -20.32 -13.49
CA ARG A 171 5.68 -21.79 -13.57
C ARG A 171 7.00 -22.30 -14.13
N SER A 172 7.54 -21.61 -15.12
CA SER A 172 8.80 -21.94 -15.79
C SER A 172 9.30 -20.70 -16.56
N PRO A 173 10.55 -20.69 -17.05
CA PRO A 173 11.03 -19.63 -17.94
C PRO A 173 10.15 -19.43 -19.19
N ASP A 174 9.57 -20.50 -19.74
CA ASP A 174 8.65 -20.45 -20.89
C ASP A 174 7.23 -20.01 -20.50
N ASN A 175 6.90 -20.04 -19.21
CA ASN A 175 5.62 -19.59 -18.66
C ASN A 175 5.85 -18.78 -17.37
N PRO A 176 6.39 -17.55 -17.50
CA PRO A 176 6.81 -16.74 -16.36
C PRO A 176 5.65 -16.07 -15.62
N GLY A 177 4.44 -16.13 -16.18
CA GLY A 177 3.26 -15.51 -15.59
C GLY A 177 3.29 -13.98 -15.62
N ALA A 178 2.56 -13.35 -14.71
CA ALA A 178 2.39 -11.90 -14.61
C ALA A 178 3.47 -11.20 -13.77
N GLY A 179 4.47 -11.92 -13.25
CA GLY A 179 5.54 -11.34 -12.43
C GLY A 179 5.13 -10.95 -11.01
N LEU A 180 3.91 -11.31 -10.58
CA LEU A 180 3.39 -10.97 -9.24
C LEU A 180 3.51 -12.13 -8.25
N TYR A 181 3.14 -13.35 -8.66
CA TYR A 181 3.13 -14.53 -7.81
C TYR A 181 4.23 -15.50 -8.20
N GLY A 182 5.04 -15.91 -7.22
CA GLY A 182 6.12 -16.88 -7.40
C GLY A 182 5.65 -18.31 -7.68
N LYS A 183 6.61 -19.23 -7.77
CA LYS A 183 6.35 -20.67 -7.80
C LYS A 183 5.72 -21.18 -6.50
N THR A 184 5.28 -22.43 -6.51
CA THR A 184 4.54 -23.06 -5.38
C THR A 184 5.43 -23.87 -4.43
N THR A 185 6.74 -23.64 -4.41
CA THR A 185 7.63 -24.37 -3.51
C THR A 185 7.66 -23.68 -2.15
N GLY A 186 7.74 -24.43 -1.06
CA GLY A 186 7.74 -23.82 0.29
C GLY A 186 8.85 -22.78 0.46
N GLY A 187 8.51 -21.68 1.14
CA GLY A 187 9.45 -20.57 1.40
C GLY A 187 9.56 -19.54 0.27
N THR A 188 8.75 -19.64 -0.78
CA THR A 188 8.78 -18.70 -1.93
C THR A 188 7.63 -17.69 -1.94
N SER A 189 6.75 -17.76 -0.93
CA SER A 189 5.56 -16.93 -0.71
C SER A 189 5.80 -15.91 0.41
N ARG A 190 6.80 -15.02 0.27
CA ARG A 190 7.12 -13.99 1.26
C ARG A 190 6.68 -12.60 0.82
#